data_AF-A0A0M4GSQ4-F1
#
_entry.id   AF-A0A0M4GSQ4-F1
#
_cell.length_a   1.000
_cell.length_b   1.000
_cell.length_c   1.000
_cell.angle_alpha   90.00
_cell.angle_beta   90.00
_cell.angle_gamma   90.00
#
_symmetry.space_group_name_H-M   'P 1'
#
loop_
_entity.id
_entity.type
_entity.pdbx_description
1 polymer ?
#
loop_
_entity_poly.entity_id
_entity_poly.type
_entity_poly.pdbx_seq_one_letter_code
_entity_poly.pdbx_strand_id
1 'polypeptide(L)'
;MHFPLDEIKRKLEIKKAGRIRESQLEDQAYLVAQQMKQLHDDLSALLPLIQKLDTKKRDIVSRDLNEEGNALLKSLKELTS
;
A
#
# COMPACT_ATOMS: atom_id res chain seq x y z
N MET A 1 -8.57 -16.11 8.89
CA MET A 1 -7.82 -15.60 7.72
C MET A 1 -8.77 -15.52 6.55
N HIS A 2 -9.26 -14.32 6.20
CA HIS A 2 -10.16 -14.14 5.05
C HIS A 2 -9.59 -13.04 4.15
N PHE A 3 -8.87 -13.48 3.13
CA PHE A 3 -8.50 -12.75 1.94
C PHE A 3 -8.58 -13.79 0.81
N PRO A 4 -9.01 -13.49 -0.42
CA PRO A 4 -9.76 -12.32 -0.86
C PRO A 4 -10.53 -12.59 -2.17
N LEU A 5 -11.78 -13.08 -2.12
CA LEU A 5 -12.55 -13.14 -3.37
C LEU A 5 -12.70 -11.73 -3.97
N ASP A 6 -12.80 -10.70 -3.11
CA ASP A 6 -12.87 -9.31 -3.53
C ASP A 6 -11.55 -8.73 -4.06
N GLU A 7 -10.36 -9.04 -3.49
CA GLU A 7 -9.12 -8.58 -4.14
C GLU A 7 -8.86 -9.33 -5.44
N ILE A 8 -9.20 -10.62 -5.52
CA ILE A 8 -9.08 -11.39 -6.77
C ILE A 8 -10.02 -10.79 -7.82
N LYS A 9 -11.26 -10.48 -7.45
CA LYS A 9 -12.25 -9.84 -8.32
C LYS A 9 -11.81 -8.44 -8.74
N ARG A 10 -11.31 -7.62 -7.81
CA ARG A 10 -10.75 -6.27 -8.07
C ARG A 10 -9.55 -6.33 -9.02
N LYS A 11 -8.60 -7.25 -8.79
CA LYS A 11 -7.45 -7.47 -9.69
C LYS A 11 -7.88 -7.95 -11.08
N LEU A 12 -8.94 -8.76 -11.18
CA LEU A 12 -9.49 -9.23 -12.45
C LEU A 12 -10.28 -8.13 -13.21
N GLU A 13 -10.98 -7.24 -12.51
CA GLU A 13 -11.69 -6.10 -13.10
C GLU A 13 -10.71 -5.07 -13.67
N ILE A 14 -9.64 -4.75 -12.94
CA ILE A 14 -8.56 -3.87 -13.40
C ILE A 14 -7.89 -4.42 -14.68
N LYS A 15 -7.70 -5.74 -14.76
CA LYS A 15 -7.12 -6.40 -15.95
C LYS A 15 -8.08 -6.50 -17.14
N LYS A 16 -9.40 -6.45 -16.91
CA LYS A 16 -10.43 -6.59 -17.96
C LYS A 16 -10.85 -5.28 -18.60
N ALA A 17 -10.77 -4.17 -17.88
CA ALA A 17 -11.46 -2.96 -18.26
C ALA A 17 -10.53 -1.95 -18.96
N GLY A 18 -10.48 -2.01 -20.29
CA GLY A 18 -10.09 -0.86 -21.13
C GLY A 18 -11.05 0.34 -21.02
N ARG A 19 -12.12 0.25 -20.22
CA ARG A 19 -13.07 1.32 -19.87
C ARG A 19 -13.66 1.05 -18.47
N ILE A 20 -12.99 1.52 -17.42
CA ILE A 20 -13.60 1.66 -16.08
C ILE A 20 -14.46 2.93 -16.10
N ARG A 21 -15.65 2.93 -15.49
CA ARG A 21 -16.47 4.16 -15.34
C ARG A 21 -15.79 5.10 -14.35
N GLU A 22 -15.80 6.40 -14.59
CA GLU A 22 -15.13 7.41 -13.75
C GLU A 22 -15.49 7.27 -12.25
N SER A 23 -16.77 7.04 -11.93
CA SER A 23 -17.21 6.82 -10.55
C SER A 23 -16.60 5.57 -9.89
N GLN A 24 -16.34 4.50 -10.65
CA GLN A 24 -15.68 3.30 -10.15
C GLN A 24 -14.18 3.53 -9.94
N LEU A 25 -13.56 4.42 -10.72
CA LEU A 25 -12.18 4.83 -10.51
C LEU A 25 -12.05 5.69 -9.25
N GLU A 26 -12.98 6.61 -9.02
CA GLU A 26 -13.05 7.43 -7.79
C GLU A 26 -13.21 6.57 -6.54
N ASP A 27 -14.15 5.61 -6.54
CA ASP A 27 -14.33 4.65 -5.45
C ASP A 27 -13.05 3.85 -5.19
N GLN A 28 -12.38 3.39 -6.26
CA GLN A 28 -11.12 2.64 -6.14
C GLN A 28 -9.98 3.51 -5.60
N ALA A 29 -9.88 4.77 -6.04
CA ALA A 29 -8.88 5.71 -5.54
C ALA A 29 -9.12 6.02 -4.05
N TYR A 30 -10.38 6.20 -3.65
CA TYR A 30 -10.77 6.39 -2.25
C TYR A 30 -10.35 5.19 -1.38
N LEU A 31 -10.60 3.95 -1.84
CA LEU A 31 -10.18 2.75 -1.12
C LEU A 31 -8.66 2.66 -0.99
N VAL A 32 -7.90 3.01 -2.04
CA VAL A 32 -6.42 3.06 -1.95
C VAL A 32 -5.98 4.11 -0.94
N ALA A 33 -6.60 5.29 -0.92
CA ALA A 33 -6.28 6.33 0.07
C ALA A 33 -6.55 5.87 1.51
N GLN A 34 -7.64 5.13 1.76
CA GLN A 34 -7.90 4.54 3.08
C GLN A 34 -6.84 3.50 3.46
N GLN A 35 -6.40 2.66 2.52
CA GLN A 35 -5.33 1.69 2.75
C GLN A 35 -3.99 2.38 3.08
N MET A 36 -3.67 3.48 2.38
CA MET A 36 -2.47 4.28 2.68
C MET A 36 -2.52 4.93 4.05
N LYS A 37 -3.70 5.40 4.47
CA LYS A 37 -3.89 5.93 5.83
C LYS A 37 -3.66 4.84 6.88
N GLN A 38 -4.24 3.65 6.70
CA GLN A 38 -4.02 2.53 7.61
C GLN A 38 -2.54 2.16 7.68
N LEU A 39 -1.85 2.10 6.54
CA LEU A 39 -0.41 1.83 6.49
C LEU A 39 0.38 2.89 7.27
N HIS A 40 0.02 4.17 7.15
CA HIS A 40 0.65 5.25 7.90
C HIS A 40 0.49 5.08 9.42
N ASP A 41 -0.71 4.72 9.86
CA ASP A 41 -1.01 4.48 11.28
C ASP A 41 -0.22 3.25 11.80
N ASP A 42 -0.17 2.18 11.00
CA ASP A 42 0.58 0.95 11.34
C ASP A 42 2.09 1.23 11.45
N LEU A 43 2.68 1.99 10.51
CA LEU A 43 4.08 2.40 10.56
C LEU A 43 4.39 3.25 11.80
N SER A 44 3.47 4.15 12.16
CA SER A 44 3.59 5.00 13.34
C SER A 44 3.58 4.18 14.64
N ALA A 45 2.76 3.11 14.70
CA ALA A 45 2.74 2.18 15.82
C ALA A 45 4.02 1.32 15.91
N LEU A 46 4.63 0.98 14.77
CA LEU A 46 5.88 0.21 14.71
C LEU A 46 7.12 1.03 15.09
N LEU A 47 7.12 2.35 14.83
CA LEU A 47 8.24 3.24 15.08
C LEU A 47 8.89 3.08 16.48
N PRO A 48 8.15 3.16 17.61
CA PRO A 48 8.74 3.01 18.94
C PRO A 48 9.29 1.60 19.20
N LEU A 49 8.80 0.58 18.49
CA LEU A 49 9.30 -0.79 18.59
C LEU A 49 10.63 -0.93 17.83
N ILE A 50 10.70 -0.36 16.62
CA ILE A 50 11.92 -0.34 15.79
C ILE A 50 13.06 0.41 16.49
N GLN A 51 12.75 1.50 17.19
CA GLN A 51 13.74 2.27 17.95
C GLN A 51 14.38 1.46 19.10
N LYS A 52 13.68 0.45 19.62
CA LYS A 52 14.18 -0.44 20.68
C LYS A 52 15.01 -1.62 20.16
N LEU A 53 15.06 -1.83 18.85
CA LEU A 53 15.84 -2.90 18.24
C LEU A 53 17.33 -2.59 18.26
N ASP A 54 18.15 -3.65 18.35
CA ASP A 54 19.57 -3.59 18.08
C ASP A 54 19.84 -3.18 16.62
N THR A 55 21.01 -2.58 16.36
CA THR A 55 21.35 -1.98 15.06
C THR A 55 21.17 -2.95 13.90
N LYS A 56 21.59 -4.21 14.05
CA LYS A 56 21.50 -5.20 12.97
C LYS A 56 20.06 -5.53 12.59
N LYS A 57 19.17 -5.69 13.58
CA LYS A 57 17.75 -5.93 13.33
C LYS A 57 17.05 -4.69 12.79
N ARG A 58 17.42 -3.51 13.27
CA ARG A 58 16.91 -2.24 12.76
C ARG A 58 17.25 -2.08 11.27
N ASP A 59 18.48 -2.37 10.87
CA ASP A 59 18.91 -2.26 9.48
C ASP A 59 18.11 -3.18 8.55
N ILE A 60 17.81 -4.41 8.99
CA ILE A 60 16.98 -5.35 8.22
C ILE A 60 15.56 -4.78 8.03
N VAL A 61 14.92 -4.36 9.13
CA VAL A 61 13.57 -3.79 9.08
C VAL A 61 13.52 -2.52 8.23
N SER A 62 14.52 -1.64 8.39
CA SER A 62 14.62 -0.42 7.59
C SER A 62 14.82 -0.70 6.10
N ARG A 63 15.60 -1.71 5.74
CA ARG A 63 15.78 -2.10 4.33
C ARG A 63 14.47 -2.56 3.72
N ASP A 64 13.78 -3.48 4.38
CA ASP A 64 12.55 -4.08 3.87
C ASP A 64 11.43 -3.04 3.73
N LEU A 65 11.28 -2.12 4.71
CA LEU A 65 10.32 -1.02 4.64
C LEU A 65 10.67 0.02 3.55
N ASN A 66 11.96 0.31 3.34
CA ASN A 66 12.39 1.27 2.33
C ASN A 66 12.19 0.75 0.90
N GLU A 67 12.41 -0.54 0.66
CA GLU A 67 12.21 -1.14 -0.66
C GLU A 67 10.75 -1.01 -1.12
N GLU A 68 9.82 -1.45 -0.28
CA GLU A 68 8.39 -1.36 -0.56
C GLU A 68 7.89 0.10 -0.56
N GLY A 69 8.41 0.95 0.35
CA GLY A 69 8.07 2.37 0.40
C GLY A 69 8.47 3.11 -0.88
N ASN A 70 9.64 2.83 -1.43
CA ASN A 70 10.10 3.40 -2.70
C ASN A 70 9.25 2.93 -3.88
N ALA A 71 8.88 1.64 -3.92
CA ALA A 71 8.00 1.11 -4.95
C ALA A 71 6.63 1.81 -4.91
N LEU A 72 6.04 1.97 -3.71
CA LEU A 72 4.77 2.67 -3.52
C LEU A 72 4.85 4.15 -3.96
N LEU A 73 5.89 4.88 -3.53
CA LEU A 73 6.10 6.28 -3.93
C LEU A 73 6.20 6.44 -5.45
N LYS A 74 6.90 5.51 -6.11
CA LYS A 74 7.04 5.52 -7.58
C LYS A 74 5.68 5.30 -8.25
N SER A 75 4.93 4.28 -7.83
CA SER A 75 3.59 4.01 -8.38
C SER A 75 2.62 5.16 -8.15
N LEU A 76 2.64 5.79 -6.98
CA LEU A 76 1.80 6.96 -6.70
C LEU A 76 2.17 8.15 -7.58
N LYS A 77 3.48 8.42 -7.74
CA LYS A 77 3.94 9.48 -8.63
C LYS A 77 3.46 9.27 -10.06
N GLU A 78 3.51 8.05 -10.58
CA GLU A 78 2.99 7.72 -11.92
C GLU A 78 1.46 7.91 -12.03
N LEU A 79 0.71 7.74 -10.94
CA LEU A 79 -0.75 7.87 -10.91
C LEU A 79 -1.25 9.30 -10.67
N THR A 80 -0.46 10.16 -10.01
CA THR A 80 -0.88 11.51 -9.59
C THR A 80 -0.12 12.65 -10.30
N SER A 81 0.81 12.34 -11.21
CA SER A 81 1.49 13.34 -12.06
C SER A 81 0.67 13.63 -13.33
#